data_AF-A0A661Y3T7-F1
#
_entry.id   AF-A0A661Y3T7-F1
#
_cell.length_a   1.000
_cell.length_b   1.000
_cell.length_c   1.000
_cell.angle_alpha   90.00
_cell.angle_beta   90.00
_cell.angle_gamma   90.00
#
_symmetry.space_group_name_H-M   'P 1'
#
loop_
_entity.id
_entity.type
_entity.pdbx_description
1 polymer ?
#
loop_
_entity_poly.entity_id
_entity_poly.type
_entity_poly.pdbx_seq_one_letter_code
_entity_poly.pdbx_strand_id
1 'polypeptide(L)'
;MAINNCTAKQRTLKKEVSLTGVGLHTGKDVTVTFKPAPENHGYSFTRVDLEGNPVIEAHTNYIVNTQRGTNLEKMGVKIQTSEHVLAAWVGMEVVNCSIEI
;
A
#
# COMPACT_ATOMS: atom_id res chain seq x y z
N MET A 1 -19.88 10.98 21.16
CA MET A 1 -19.44 10.31 19.92
C MET A 1 -19.37 8.83 20.25
N ALA A 2 -20.30 8.02 19.72
CA ALA A 2 -20.35 6.60 20.05
C ALA A 2 -19.09 5.91 19.49
N ILE A 3 -18.29 5.34 20.39
CA ILE A 3 -17.22 4.43 20.05
C ILE A 3 -17.91 3.14 19.61
N ASN A 4 -18.14 2.99 18.31
CA ASN A 4 -18.54 1.71 17.76
C ASN A 4 -17.38 0.74 17.97
N ASN A 5 -17.51 -0.15 18.96
CA ASN A 5 -16.73 -1.38 19.01
C ASN A 5 -17.14 -2.25 17.82
N CYS A 6 -16.62 -1.95 16.64
CA CYS A 6 -16.92 -2.69 15.43
C CYS A 6 -16.07 -3.97 15.43
N THR A 7 -16.65 -5.07 15.88
CA THR A 7 -16.10 -6.43 15.78
C THR A 7 -16.17 -6.98 14.34
N ALA A 8 -16.07 -6.11 13.33
CA ALA A 8 -16.06 -6.53 11.94
C ALA A 8 -14.79 -7.34 11.68
N LYS A 9 -14.93 -8.53 11.09
CA LYS A 9 -13.78 -9.36 10.70
C LYS A 9 -12.92 -8.56 9.73
N GLN A 10 -11.62 -8.54 9.99
CA GLN A 10 -10.69 -7.92 9.06
C GLN A 10 -10.73 -8.65 7.72
N ARG A 11 -10.65 -7.90 6.62
CA ARG A 11 -10.71 -8.42 5.27
C ARG A 11 -9.36 -8.25 4.57
N THR A 12 -9.01 -9.27 3.81
CA THR A 12 -7.82 -9.35 2.98
C THR A 12 -8.22 -9.92 1.61
N LEU A 13 -7.28 -9.96 0.66
CA LEU A 13 -7.54 -10.57 -0.65
C LEU A 13 -7.70 -12.09 -0.53
N LYS A 14 -8.54 -12.69 -1.39
CA LYS A 14 -8.68 -14.16 -1.44
C LYS A 14 -7.48 -14.85 -2.11
N LYS A 15 -6.90 -14.17 -3.11
CA LYS A 15 -5.73 -14.61 -3.87
C LYS A 15 -4.98 -13.36 -4.32
N GLU A 16 -3.72 -13.53 -4.69
CA GLU A 16 -2.95 -12.44 -5.27
C GLU A 16 -3.49 -12.01 -6.64
N VAL A 17 -3.25 -10.74 -6.98
CA VAL A 17 -3.60 -10.15 -8.27
C VAL A 17 -2.54 -9.13 -8.66
N SER A 18 -2.14 -9.13 -9.93
CA SER A 18 -1.13 -8.20 -10.46
C SER A 18 -1.72 -7.28 -11.52
N LEU A 19 -1.20 -6.07 -11.59
CA LEU A 19 -1.57 -5.05 -12.57
C LEU A 19 -0.30 -4.36 -13.07
N THR A 20 -0.15 -4.29 -14.39
CA THR A 20 1.01 -3.65 -15.04
C THR A 20 0.56 -2.33 -15.67
N GLY A 21 1.38 -1.31 -15.52
CA GLY A 21 1.13 0.01 -16.08
C GLY A 21 2.35 0.91 -15.96
N VAL A 22 2.11 2.22 -16.01
CA VAL A 22 3.16 3.23 -15.98
C VAL A 22 2.96 4.16 -14.79
N GLY A 23 4.04 4.46 -14.07
CA GLY A 23 4.02 5.43 -12.97
C GLY A 23 3.69 6.84 -13.47
N LEU A 24 2.64 7.45 -12.92
CA LEU A 24 2.08 8.74 -13.38
C LEU A 24 3.13 9.87 -13.47
N HIS A 25 4.04 9.94 -12.51
CA HIS A 25 5.04 11.02 -12.40
C HIS A 25 6.45 10.61 -12.83
N THR A 26 6.71 9.31 -12.97
CA THR A 26 8.04 8.78 -13.32
C THR A 26 8.14 8.33 -14.77
N GLY A 27 7.01 7.99 -15.41
CA GLY A 27 6.98 7.40 -16.76
C GLY A 27 7.59 6.01 -16.84
N LYS A 28 7.89 5.38 -15.68
CA LYS A 28 8.50 4.04 -15.63
C LYS A 28 7.43 2.96 -15.65
N ASP A 29 7.71 1.88 -16.36
CA ASP A 29 6.91 0.66 -16.28
C ASP A 29 6.99 0.09 -14.86
N VAL A 30 5.83 -0.32 -14.34
CA VAL A 30 5.69 -0.91 -13.02
C VAL A 30 4.68 -2.04 -13.07
N THR A 31 4.96 -3.11 -12.35
CA THR A 31 4.00 -4.17 -12.07
C THR A 31 3.71 -4.16 -10.58
N VAL A 32 2.47 -3.86 -10.23
CA VAL A 32 2.00 -3.90 -8.85
C VAL A 32 1.36 -5.25 -8.59
N THR A 33 1.79 -5.96 -7.56
CA THR A 33 1.19 -7.22 -7.13
C THR A 33 0.59 -7.07 -5.74
N PHE A 34 -0.71 -7.28 -5.62
CA PHE A 34 -1.45 -7.21 -4.38
C PHE A 34 -1.62 -8.61 -3.82
N LYS A 35 -1.18 -8.84 -2.58
CA LYS A 35 -1.17 -10.14 -1.93
C LYS A 35 -2.03 -10.14 -0.65
N PRO A 36 -2.68 -11.27 -0.34
CA PRO A 36 -3.30 -11.45 0.97
C PRO A 36 -2.26 -11.23 2.08
N ALA A 37 -2.64 -10.48 3.10
CA ALA A 37 -1.85 -10.29 4.31
C ALA A 37 -2.59 -10.77 5.58
N PRO A 38 -1.87 -11.17 6.65
CA PRO A 38 -2.44 -11.61 7.92
C PRO A 38 -3.29 -10.55 8.63
N GLU A 39 -4.04 -10.95 9.66
CA GLU A 39 -4.73 -10.01 10.54
C GLU A 39 -3.74 -9.06 11.23
N ASN A 40 -4.17 -7.82 11.42
CA ASN A 40 -3.42 -6.70 11.99
C ASN A 40 -2.19 -6.27 11.17
N HIS A 41 -2.09 -6.71 9.91
CA HIS A 41 -1.02 -6.31 9.01
C HIS A 41 -1.16 -4.87 8.52
N GLY A 42 -2.39 -4.42 8.26
CA GLY A 42 -2.64 -3.13 7.60
C GLY A 42 -2.22 -3.16 6.11
N TYR A 43 -1.72 -2.05 5.59
CA TYR A 43 -1.15 -2.01 4.24
C TYR A 43 0.37 -1.82 4.31
N SER A 44 1.09 -2.57 3.47
CA SER A 44 2.53 -2.39 3.31
C SER A 44 2.92 -2.43 1.85
N PHE A 45 3.93 -1.66 1.48
CA PHE A 45 4.55 -1.66 0.17
C PHE A 45 5.93 -2.32 0.27
N THR A 46 6.21 -3.25 -0.64
CA THR A 46 7.51 -3.93 -0.76
C THR A 46 8.12 -3.54 -2.08
N ARG A 47 9.33 -2.97 -2.06
CA ARG A 47 10.10 -2.65 -3.27
C ARG A 47 10.88 -3.89 -3.72
N VAL A 48 10.27 -4.72 -4.54
CA VAL A 48 10.87 -6.00 -4.99
C VAL A 48 11.97 -5.81 -6.03
N ASP A 49 12.08 -4.61 -6.58
CA ASP A 49 13.16 -4.20 -7.47
C ASP A 49 14.45 -3.82 -6.74
N LEU A 50 14.42 -3.70 -5.40
CA LEU A 50 15.58 -3.35 -4.57
C LEU A 50 16.11 -4.56 -3.82
N GLU A 51 17.42 -4.61 -3.60
CA GLU A 51 18.06 -5.67 -2.81
C GLU A 51 17.46 -5.76 -1.40
N GLY A 52 17.16 -6.99 -0.96
CA GLY A 52 16.55 -7.23 0.35
C GLY A 52 15.05 -6.95 0.43
N ASN A 53 14.40 -6.55 -0.68
CA ASN A 53 12.96 -6.32 -0.76
C ASN A 53 12.41 -5.45 0.39
N PRO A 54 12.93 -4.22 0.58
CA PRO A 54 12.59 -3.42 1.72
C PRO A 54 11.09 -3.08 1.75
N VAL A 55 10.56 -3.03 2.98
CA VAL A 55 9.13 -2.86 3.26
C VAL A 55 8.85 -1.51 3.93
N ILE A 56 7.83 -0.81 3.43
CA ILE A 56 7.26 0.42 3.97
C ILE A 56 5.81 0.17 4.35
N GLU A 57 5.46 0.31 5.62
CA GLU A 57 4.07 0.32 6.05
C GLU A 57 3.40 1.62 5.56
N ALA A 58 2.13 1.55 5.15
CA ALA A 58 1.34 2.72 4.76
C ALA A 58 0.91 3.50 6.01
N HIS A 59 1.90 4.10 6.68
CA HIS A 59 1.74 4.78 7.95
C HIS A 59 2.11 6.26 7.80
N THR A 60 1.36 7.14 8.47
CA THR A 60 1.52 8.59 8.37
C THR A 60 2.91 9.10 8.78
N ASN A 61 3.55 8.42 9.74
CA ASN A 61 4.94 8.68 10.15
C ASN A 61 5.96 8.62 9.00
N TYR A 62 5.65 7.94 7.89
CA TYR A 62 6.54 7.85 6.73
C TYR A 62 6.18 8.83 5.62
N ILE A 63 5.14 9.66 5.78
CA ILE A 63 4.79 10.68 4.77
C ILE A 63 5.87 11.77 4.79
N VAL A 64 6.56 11.94 3.66
CA VAL A 64 7.61 12.97 3.51
C VAL A 64 7.11 14.24 2.83
N ASN A 65 6.16 14.14 1.91
CA ASN A 65 5.47 15.29 1.33
C ASN A 65 4.18 14.84 0.62
N THR A 66 3.37 15.82 0.26
CA THR A 66 2.10 15.65 -0.47
C THR A 66 2.11 16.34 -1.84
N GLN A 67 3.28 16.77 -2.31
CA GLN A 67 3.40 17.37 -3.64
C GLN A 67 3.27 16.28 -4.70
N ARG A 68 2.28 16.44 -5.59
CA ARG A 68 1.99 15.46 -6.66
C ARG A 68 1.69 14.06 -6.11
N GLY A 69 0.86 14.00 -5.06
CA GLY A 69 0.40 12.75 -4.44
C GLY A 69 1.00 12.50 -3.06
N THR A 70 0.57 11.42 -2.43
CA THR A 70 1.10 10.96 -1.12
C THR A 70 2.39 10.21 -1.35
N ASN A 71 3.48 10.71 -0.77
CA ASN A 71 4.80 10.12 -0.92
C ASN A 71 5.30 9.62 0.44
N LEU A 72 5.60 8.33 0.51
CA LEU A 72 6.16 7.66 1.69
C LEU A 72 7.65 7.43 1.54
N GLU A 73 8.40 7.59 2.62
CA GLU A 73 9.82 7.26 2.68
C GLU A 73 10.20 6.61 4.02
N LYS A 74 11.01 5.55 3.96
CA LYS A 74 11.59 4.88 5.12
C LYS A 74 12.99 4.42 4.75
N MET A 75 14.00 4.89 5.50
CA MET A 75 15.40 4.52 5.28
C MET A 75 15.87 4.71 3.82
N GLY A 76 15.41 5.79 3.16
CA GLY A 76 15.77 6.12 1.78
C GLY A 76 14.97 5.40 0.69
N VAL A 77 14.14 4.42 1.05
CA VAL A 77 13.21 3.75 0.13
C VAL A 77 11.96 4.60 -0.03
N LYS A 78 11.48 4.78 -1.26
CA LYS A 78 10.35 5.67 -1.58
C LYS A 78 9.21 4.94 -2.26
N ILE A 79 7.99 5.30 -1.88
CA ILE A 79 6.72 4.96 -2.53
C ILE A 79 6.04 6.26 -2.92
N GLN A 80 5.59 6.37 -4.17
CA GLN A 80 4.95 7.58 -4.69
C GLN A 80 3.53 7.27 -5.15
N THR A 81 2.64 8.26 -5.04
CA THR A 81 1.26 8.18 -5.56
C THR A 81 0.46 7.00 -4.97
N SER A 82 0.65 6.70 -3.67
CA SER A 82 -0.02 5.56 -3.02
C SER A 82 -1.52 5.77 -2.78
N GLU A 83 -2.00 7.02 -2.82
CA GLU A 83 -3.32 7.44 -2.33
C GLU A 83 -4.49 6.75 -3.04
N HIS A 84 -4.45 6.56 -4.36
CA HIS A 84 -5.58 5.98 -5.09
C HIS A 84 -5.75 4.49 -4.80
N VAL A 85 -4.63 3.76 -4.71
CA VAL A 85 -4.63 2.34 -4.36
C VAL A 85 -5.16 2.15 -2.93
N LEU A 86 -4.67 2.95 -1.98
CA LEU A 86 -5.13 2.89 -0.59
C LEU A 86 -6.62 3.25 -0.49
N ALA A 87 -7.07 4.29 -1.21
CA ALA A 87 -8.49 4.67 -1.25
C ALA A 87 -9.39 3.57 -1.82
N ALA A 88 -8.94 2.88 -2.88
CA ALA A 88 -9.68 1.75 -3.45
C ALA A 88 -9.83 0.60 -2.44
N TRP A 89 -8.75 0.26 -1.71
CA TRP A 89 -8.82 -0.78 -0.69
C TRP A 89 -9.73 -0.44 0.46
N VAL A 90 -9.65 0.80 0.96
CA VAL A 90 -10.57 1.30 1.99
C VAL A 90 -12.01 1.24 1.50
N GLY A 91 -12.28 1.70 0.27
CA GLY A 91 -13.62 1.66 -0.33
C GLY A 91 -14.17 0.24 -0.54
N MET A 92 -13.30 -0.76 -0.68
CA MET A 92 -13.65 -2.19 -0.78
C MET A 92 -13.66 -2.89 0.60
N GLU A 93 -13.40 -2.15 1.67
CA GLU A 93 -13.24 -2.63 3.05
C GLU A 93 -12.12 -3.69 3.21
N VAL A 94 -11.14 -3.73 2.30
CA VAL A 94 -9.94 -4.55 2.44
C VAL A 94 -8.99 -3.81 3.35
N VAL A 95 -8.69 -4.34 4.53
CA VAL A 95 -7.88 -3.66 5.56
C VAL A 95 -6.48 -4.27 5.74
N ASN A 96 -6.25 -5.47 5.20
CA ASN A 96 -4.93 -6.10 5.18
C ASN A 96 -4.51 -6.39 3.74
N CYS A 97 -3.37 -5.86 3.28
CA CYS A 97 -2.82 -6.15 1.96
C CYS A 97 -1.31 -5.88 1.92
N SER A 98 -0.54 -6.81 1.35
CA SER A 98 0.86 -6.60 1.00
C SER A 98 0.96 -6.24 -0.48
N ILE A 99 1.61 -5.12 -0.79
CA ILE A 99 1.64 -4.52 -2.11
C ILE A 99 3.08 -4.52 -2.60
N GLU A 100 3.40 -5.38 -3.56
CA GLU A 100 4.73 -5.44 -4.16
C GLU A 100 4.79 -4.55 -5.39
N ILE A 101 5.87 -3.77 -5.51
CA ILE A 101 6.15 -2.89 -6.64
C ILE A 101 7.63 -2.88 -7.00
#